data_AF-A0A838HCP6-F1
#
_entry.id   AF-A0A838HCP6-F1
#
_cell.length_a   1.000
_cell.length_b   1.000
_cell.length_c   1.000
_cell.angle_alpha   90.00
_cell.angle_beta   90.00
_cell.angle_gamma   90.00
#
_symmetry.space_group_name_H-M   'P 1'
#
loop_
_entity.id
_entity.type
_entity.pdbx_description
1 polymer ?
#
loop_
_entity_poly.entity_id
_entity_poly.type
_entity_poly.pdbx_seq_one_letter_code
_entity_poly.pdbx_strand_id
1 'polypeptide(L)' 'MEQELKRLEAIVQRLERDEIPLDQALALFEEGIAIARSARGKLEAAEGRVREILREAGDAFRLRDLDA' A
#
# COMPACT_ATOMS: atom_id res chain seq x y z
N MET A 1 -5.32 6.22 1.66
CA MET A 1 -5.28 4.77 1.97
C MET A 1 -6.66 4.25 2.32
N GLU A 2 -7.32 4.73 3.38
CA GLU A 2 -8.66 4.23 3.75
C GLU A 2 -9.70 4.39 2.61
N GLN A 3 -9.75 5.55 1.96
CA GLN A 3 -10.65 5.77 0.82
C GLN A 3 -10.32 4.90 -0.40
N GLU A 4 -9.03 4.63 -0.64
CA GLU A 4 -8.56 3.77 -1.73
C GLU A 4 -8.97 2.31 -1.48
N LEU A 5 -8.85 1.85 -0.24
CA LEU A 5 -9.29 0.50 0.16
C LEU A 5 -10.81 0.35 0.05
N LYS A 6 -11.59 1.32 0.55
CA LYS A 6 -13.05 1.33 0.37
C LYS A 6 -13.46 1.30 -1.10
N ARG A 7 -12.72 1.99 -1.97
CA ARG A 7 -12.97 1.96 -3.41
C ARG A 7 -12.64 0.59 -4.01
N LEU A 8 -11.53 -0.02 -3.62
CA LEU A 8 -11.15 -1.36 -4.07
C LEU A 8 -12.19 -2.41 -3.67
N GLU A 9 -12.69 -2.36 -2.43
CA GLU A 9 -13.79 -3.23 -1.95
C GLU A 9 -15.06 -3.05 -2.79
N ALA A 10 -15.44 -1.80 -3.08
CA ALA A 10 -16.60 -1.51 -3.94
C ALA A 10 -16.41 -2.00 -5.39
N ILE A 11 -15.18 -1.99 -5.91
CA ILE A 11 -14.84 -2.54 -7.23
C ILE A 11 -15.03 -4.06 -7.22
N VAL A 12 -14.48 -4.75 -6.22
CA VAL A 12 -14.61 -6.21 -6.07
C VAL A 12 -16.08 -6.61 -5.99
N GLN A 13 -16.86 -5.95 -5.13
CA GLN A 13 -18.31 -6.22 -5.00
C GLN A 13 -19.09 -5.97 -6.29
N ARG A 14 -18.64 -5.04 -7.14
CA ARG A 14 -19.27 -4.81 -8.46
C ARG A 14 -18.90 -5.90 -9.44
N LEU A 15 -17.63 -6.30 -9.49
CA LEU A 15 -17.13 -7.34 -10.39
C LEU A 15 -17.72 -8.73 -10.12
N GLU A 16 -18.16 -9.00 -8.87
CA GLU A 16 -18.82 -10.24 -8.49
C GLU A 16 -20.29 -10.34 -8.95
N ARG A 17 -20.86 -9.29 -9.57
CA ARG A 17 -22.24 -9.31 -10.06
C ARG A 17 -22.31 -9.91 -11.46
N ASP A 18 -23.23 -10.85 -11.66
CA ASP A 18 -23.38 -11.63 -12.90
C ASP A 18 -23.76 -10.81 -14.15
N GLU A 19 -24.25 -9.58 -13.98
CA GLU A 19 -24.80 -8.74 -15.09
C GLU A 19 -23.91 -7.56 -15.50
N ILE A 20 -22.61 -7.59 -15.19
CA ILE A 20 -21.71 -6.50 -15.59
C ILE A 20 -21.34 -6.62 -17.09
N PRO A 21 -21.51 -5.54 -17.89
CA PRO A 21 -21.01 -5.52 -19.26
C PRO A 21 -19.47 -5.62 -19.29
N LEU A 22 -18.92 -6.34 -20.25
CA LEU A 22 -17.47 -6.61 -20.36
C LEU A 22 -16.62 -5.33 -20.30
N ASP A 23 -17.01 -4.29 -21.02
CA ASP A 23 -16.27 -3.02 -21.05
C ASP A 23 -16.22 -2.35 -19.67
N GLN A 24 -17.30 -2.48 -18.89
CA GLN A 24 -17.33 -1.98 -17.51
C GLN A 24 -16.51 -2.86 -16.58
N ALA A 25 -16.50 -4.18 -16.79
CA ALA A 25 -15.65 -5.10 -16.05
C ALA A 25 -14.17 -4.77 -16.24
N LEU A 26 -13.76 -4.53 -17.48
CA LEU A 26 -12.39 -4.16 -17.84
C LEU A 26 -11.99 -2.83 -17.21
N ALA A 27 -12.83 -1.79 -17.31
CA ALA A 27 -12.55 -0.50 -16.70
C ALA A 27 -12.40 -0.59 -15.16
N LEU A 28 -13.27 -1.37 -14.50
CA LEU A 28 -13.19 -1.59 -13.05
C LEU A 28 -11.96 -2.40 -12.65
N PHE A 29 -11.57 -3.38 -13.46
CA PHE A 29 -10.38 -4.17 -13.23
C PHE A 29 -9.11 -3.31 -13.33
N GLU A 30 -9.00 -2.48 -14.37
CA GLU A 30 -7.89 -1.53 -14.53
C GLU A 30 -7.79 -0.55 -13.36
N GLU A 31 -8.93 -0.01 -12.92
CA GLU A 31 -9.01 0.87 -11.75
C GLU A 31 -8.53 0.13 -10.48
N GLY A 32 -9.00 -1.10 -10.27
CA GLY A 32 -8.61 -1.93 -9.14
C GLY A 32 -7.10 -2.21 -9.10
N ILE A 33 -6.49 -2.52 -10.25
CA ILE A 33 -5.04 -2.72 -10.37
C ILE A 33 -4.26 -1.44 -10.04
N ALA A 34 -4.72 -0.28 -10.51
CA ALA A 34 -4.08 1.00 -10.22
C ALA A 34 -4.11 1.30 -8.71
N ILE A 35 -5.26 1.09 -8.06
CA ILE A 35 -5.42 1.28 -6.61
C ILE A 35 -4.52 0.32 -5.84
N ALA A 36 -4.50 -0.97 -6.19
CA ALA A 36 -3.66 -1.98 -5.53
C ALA A 36 -2.16 -1.65 -5.65
N ARG A 37 -1.71 -1.18 -6.82
CA ARG A 37 -0.32 -0.73 -7.02
C ARG A 37 0.02 0.49 -6.16
N SER A 38 -0.86 1.49 -6.11
CA SER A 38 -0.68 2.67 -5.26
C SER A 38 -0.56 2.29 -3.78
N ALA A 39 -1.45 1.41 -3.29
CA ALA A 39 -1.42 0.94 -1.91
C ALA A 39 -0.11 0.21 -1.58
N ARG A 40 0.37 -0.67 -2.48
CA ARG A 40 1.65 -1.36 -2.29
C ARG A 40 2.83 -0.39 -2.22
N GLY A 41 2.91 0.60 -3.11
CA GLY A 41 3.98 1.59 -3.07
C GLY A 41 4.01 2.41 -1.78
N LYS A 42 2.85 2.72 -1.20
CA LYS A 42 2.76 3.42 0.09
C LYS A 42 3.25 2.54 1.24
N LEU A 43 2.92 1.25 1.22
CA LEU A 43 3.41 0.29 2.22
C LEU A 43 4.93 0.14 2.14
N GLU A 44 5.48 -0.03 0.94
CA GLU A 44 6.93 -0.11 0.72
C GLU A 44 7.67 1.14 1.22
N ALA A 45 7.13 2.33 0.94
CA ALA A 45 7.68 3.59 1.44
C ALA A 45 7.65 3.68 2.97
N ALA A 46 6.54 3.26 3.59
CA ALA A 46 6.41 3.23 5.04
C ALA A 46 7.41 2.26 5.69
N GLU A 47 7.53 1.04 5.14
CA GLU A 47 8.52 0.05 5.59
C GLU A 47 9.96 0.55 5.42
N GLY A 48 10.26 1.25 4.32
CA GLY A 48 11.56 1.89 4.10
C GLY A 48 11.85 2.93 5.19
N ARG A 49 10.87 3.78 5.50
CA ARG A 49 11.02 4.81 6.53
C ARG A 49 11.23 4.22 7.92
N VAL A 50 10.50 3.15 8.26
CA VAL A 50 10.69 2.43 9.54
C VAL A 50 12.09 1.85 9.63
N ARG A 51 12.60 1.25 8.55
CA ARG A 51 13.97 0.71 8.51
C ARG A 51 15.03 1.79 8.71
N GLU A 52 14.88 2.96 8.12
CA GLU A 52 15.80 4.10 8.33
C GLU A 52 15.83 4.52 9.80
N ILE A 53 14.67 4.72 10.41
CA ILE A 53 14.54 5.14 11.81
C ILE A 53 15.20 4.12 12.75
N LEU A 54 14.98 2.83 12.51
CA LEU A 54 15.60 1.76 13.31
C LEU A 54 17.12 1.73 13.16
N ARG A 55 17.64 1.97 11.95
CA ARG A 55 19.09 2.05 11.70
C ARG A 55 19.70 3.25 12.45
N GLU A 56 19.08 4.42 12.33
CA GLU A 56 19.51 5.63 13.03
C GLU A 56 19.51 5.44 14.56
N ALA A 57 18.47 4.82 15.10
CA ALA A 57 18.40 4.51 16.52
C ALA A 57 19.50 3.52 16.97
N GLY A 58 19.78 2.50 16.16
CA GLY A 58 20.84 1.53 16.43
C GLY A 58 22.25 2.14 16.36
N ASP A 59 22.50 3.01 15.38
CA ASP A 59 23.79 3.71 15.25
C ASP A 59 23.99 4.73 16.38
N ALA A 60 22.92 5.41 16.81
CA ALA A 60 22.95 6.28 17.98
C ALA A 60 23.24 5.53 19.29
N PHE A 61 22.79 4.28 19.42
CA PHE A 61 23.10 3.43 20.57
C PHE A 61 24.58 3.04 20.60
N ARG A 62 25.15 2.64 19.46
CA ARG A 62 26.58 2.28 19.34
C ARG A 62 27.50 3.45 19.63
N LEU A 63 27.15 4.67 19.20
CA LEU A 63 27.93 5.87 19.50
C LEU A 63 28.02 6.13 21.02
N ARG A 64 26.91 5.99 21.75
CA ARG A 64 26.91 6.18 23.21
C ARG A 64 27.68 5.10 23.98
N ASP A 65 27.70 3.86 23.49
CA ASP A 65 28.41 2.76 24.15
C ASP A 65 29.94 2.83 23.94
N LEU A 66 30.42 3.56 22.93
CA LEU A 66 31.86 3.76 22.64
C LEU A 66 32.45 4.99 23.35
N ASP A 67 31.60 5.91 23.79
CA ASP A 67 31.99 7.14 24.52
C ASP A 67 31.94 6.97 26.05
N ALA A 68 31.72 5.74 26.55
CA ALA A 68 31.60 5.39 27.98
C ALA A 68 32.86 4.73 28.57
#